data_AF-A0A928SYC1-F1
#
_entry.id   AF-A0A928SYC1-F1
#
_cell.length_a   1.000
_cell.length_b   1.000
_cell.length_c   1.000
_cell.angle_alpha   90.00
_cell.angle_beta   90.00
_cell.angle_gamma   90.00
#
_symmetry.space_group_name_H-M   'P 1'
#
loop_
_entity.id
_entity.type
_entity.pdbx_description
1 polymer ?
#
loop_
_entity_poly.entity_id
_entity_poly.type
_entity_poly.pdbx_seq_one_letter_code
_entity_poly.pdbx_strand_id
1 'polypeptide(L)'
;MQAGGTWRSVFVLPGGKLLLLLALTAGCAEPAPLARSAPTVGEPAPGAPAAEAAASPALAEPPSAAASRWVWVFPVDHGIRADRGGGGGFLAPRAHGKHNGIDLVAPLGTPVRAPCSGKGRAGQNSSHGKWVQLVCPLPPELGIEPARRVSLFFAHLLDVAGLGEAPTEIDAGAELGSVGKTGNASAAIIAAHLHFEAIVHDDESSALAEHHSGRDQSDTRGAREVAGVLSSRCLGPLGFAPKSGSLWRSRRADPFVLLICLGAEKPAFTRPNGKLGEASYPWSSEYSATGFDVDSGSFAVK
;
A
#
# COMPACT_ATOMS: atom_id res chain seq x y z
N MET A 1 -36.41 -36.60 61.41
CA MET A 1 -36.81 -37.22 60.13
C MET A 1 -37.24 -36.09 59.20
N GLN A 2 -36.36 -35.71 58.25
CA GLN A 2 -36.59 -35.75 56.77
C GLN A 2 -37.80 -34.91 56.31
N ALA A 3 -37.79 -34.05 55.29
CA ALA A 3 -36.86 -33.51 54.29
C ALA A 3 -37.62 -32.24 53.73
N GLY A 4 -37.04 -31.13 53.27
CA GLY A 4 -36.00 -30.96 52.27
C GLY A 4 -36.60 -31.01 50.85
N GLY A 5 -36.87 -29.86 50.21
CA GLY A 5 -37.32 -29.84 48.80
C GLY A 5 -37.69 -28.46 48.23
N THR A 6 -36.68 -27.64 47.87
CA THR A 6 -36.82 -26.47 47.00
C THR A 6 -36.62 -26.87 45.54
N TRP A 7 -37.55 -26.51 44.65
CA TRP A 7 -37.44 -26.75 43.22
C TRP A 7 -36.47 -25.75 42.56
N ARG A 8 -35.43 -26.26 41.88
CA ARG A 8 -34.59 -25.51 40.94
C ARG A 8 -34.85 -26.05 39.54
N SER A 9 -35.27 -25.17 38.62
CA SER A 9 -35.33 -25.48 37.19
C SER A 9 -33.95 -25.27 36.57
N VAL A 10 -33.43 -26.32 35.93
CA VAL A 10 -32.18 -26.31 35.15
C VAL A 10 -32.55 -26.21 33.67
N PHE A 11 -31.97 -25.25 32.96
CA PHE A 11 -31.91 -25.26 31.49
C PHE A 11 -30.49 -25.64 31.07
N VAL A 12 -30.39 -26.67 30.22
CA VAL A 12 -29.16 -27.13 29.57
C VAL A 12 -29.17 -26.60 28.14
N LEU A 13 -28.10 -25.91 27.71
CA LEU A 13 -27.79 -25.63 26.31
C LEU A 13 -26.53 -26.41 25.88
N PRO A 14 -26.46 -26.89 24.63
CA PRO A 14 -25.35 -27.70 24.14
C PRO A 14 -24.17 -26.84 23.66
N GLY A 15 -22.94 -27.32 23.90
CA GLY A 15 -21.72 -26.88 23.20
C GLY A 15 -20.86 -25.87 23.96
N GLY A 16 -19.86 -26.38 24.69
CA GLY A 16 -18.95 -25.65 25.57
C GLY A 16 -18.44 -24.28 25.12
N LYS A 17 -18.57 -23.30 26.02
CA LYS A 17 -17.48 -22.42 26.52
C LYS A 17 -17.94 -21.71 27.78
N LEU A 18 -17.12 -21.81 28.83
CA LEU A 18 -17.33 -21.28 30.18
C LEU A 18 -17.26 -19.75 30.17
N LEU A 19 -18.34 -19.08 30.56
CA LEU A 19 -18.37 -17.62 30.75
C LEU A 19 -18.06 -17.31 32.23
N LEU A 20 -16.84 -16.84 32.50
CA LEU A 20 -16.40 -16.44 33.83
C LEU A 20 -16.80 -14.96 34.05
N LEU A 21 -17.82 -14.72 34.87
CA LEU A 21 -18.18 -13.39 35.35
C LEU A 21 -17.30 -13.03 36.56
N LEU A 22 -16.31 -12.16 36.36
CA LEU A 22 -15.59 -11.49 37.45
C LEU A 22 -16.34 -10.21 37.86
N ALA A 23 -16.68 -10.15 39.15
CA ALA A 23 -17.22 -8.97 39.81
C ALA A 23 -16.09 -7.97 40.11
N LEU A 24 -16.23 -6.72 39.64
CA LEU A 24 -15.37 -5.59 39.99
C LEU A 24 -15.96 -4.86 41.20
N THR A 25 -15.22 -4.81 42.30
CA THR A 25 -15.51 -3.93 43.44
C THR A 25 -14.73 -2.63 43.33
N ALA A 26 -15.44 -1.51 43.40
CA ALA A 26 -14.90 -0.17 43.41
C ALA A 26 -14.32 0.20 44.79
N GLY A 27 -13.10 0.72 44.81
CA GLY A 27 -12.47 1.31 46.00
C GLY A 27 -12.00 2.72 45.68
N CYS A 28 -12.61 3.72 46.34
CA CYS A 28 -12.18 5.11 46.33
C CYS A 28 -11.07 5.33 47.36
N ALA A 29 -9.99 6.01 47.00
CA ALA A 29 -9.14 6.74 47.94
C ALA A 29 -8.28 7.80 47.21
N GLU A 30 -8.52 9.06 47.54
CA GLU A 30 -7.59 10.19 47.44
C GLU A 30 -7.52 10.78 48.87
N PRO A 31 -6.38 11.34 49.35
CA PRO A 31 -6.06 12.70 48.91
C PRO A 31 -4.57 13.15 48.95
N ALA A 32 -4.36 14.30 48.29
CA ALA A 32 -3.58 15.48 48.70
C ALA A 32 -2.05 15.62 48.41
N PRO A 33 -1.58 16.88 48.20
CA PRO A 33 -0.42 17.21 47.37
C PRO A 33 0.80 17.70 48.18
N LEU A 34 2.01 17.59 47.63
CA LEU A 34 3.19 18.26 48.16
C LEU A 34 4.10 18.84 47.05
N ALA A 35 4.11 20.19 47.06
CA ALA A 35 5.20 21.15 46.87
C ALA A 35 6.39 20.90 45.92
N ARG A 36 6.60 21.93 45.09
CA ARG A 36 7.81 22.29 44.33
C ARG A 36 9.09 22.31 45.20
N SER A 37 10.22 21.96 44.60
CA SER A 37 11.49 22.69 44.76
C SER A 37 12.45 22.35 43.61
N ALA A 38 12.99 23.39 42.97
CA ALA A 38 14.11 23.33 42.04
C ALA A 38 15.42 23.51 42.80
N PRO A 39 16.55 23.02 42.27
CA PRO A 39 17.82 23.69 42.51
C PRO A 39 18.62 23.94 41.22
N THR A 40 18.94 25.22 41.04
CA THR A 40 20.26 25.82 40.75
C THR A 40 21.19 25.21 39.71
N VAL A 41 21.46 26.07 38.72
CA VAL A 41 22.62 26.14 37.81
C VAL A 41 23.94 26.12 38.58
N GLY A 42 24.89 25.30 38.11
CA GLY A 42 26.31 25.37 38.45
C GLY A 42 27.15 25.29 37.18
N GLU A 43 28.00 26.29 36.96
CA GLU A 43 29.03 26.34 35.90
C GLU A 43 30.40 25.87 36.46
N PRO A 44 31.47 25.73 35.66
CA PRO A 44 32.22 24.47 35.55
C PRO A 44 33.63 24.53 36.18
N ALA A 45 34.26 23.37 36.34
CA ALA A 45 35.68 23.26 36.69
C ALA A 45 36.44 22.38 35.68
N PRO A 46 37.76 22.61 35.48
CA PRO A 46 38.47 22.27 34.25
C PRO A 46 39.28 20.97 34.33
N GLY A 47 39.56 20.40 33.15
CA GLY A 47 40.83 19.72 32.88
C GLY A 47 40.89 18.21 33.14
N ALA A 48 40.58 17.42 32.11
CA ALA A 48 41.14 16.08 31.91
C ALA A 48 41.58 15.92 30.44
N PRO A 49 42.72 15.28 30.16
CA PRO A 49 43.34 15.30 28.84
C PRO A 49 42.63 14.41 27.83
N ALA A 50 42.74 14.82 26.57
CA ALA A 50 42.14 14.21 25.39
C ALA A 50 42.53 12.73 25.24
N ALA A 51 41.52 11.85 25.26
CA ALA A 51 41.61 10.54 24.65
C ALA A 51 41.22 10.69 23.17
N GLU A 52 42.18 10.41 22.31
CA GLU A 52 42.08 10.38 20.86
C GLU A 52 41.00 9.36 20.44
N ALA A 53 39.82 9.87 20.10
CA ALA A 53 38.71 9.04 19.64
C ALA A 53 39.06 8.50 18.25
N ALA A 54 39.32 7.21 18.20
CA ALA A 54 39.47 6.44 16.97
C ALA A 54 38.35 6.77 15.98
N ALA A 55 38.73 7.05 14.74
CA ALA A 55 37.80 7.27 13.64
C ALA A 55 36.81 6.11 13.53
N SER A 56 35.53 6.38 13.79
CA SER A 56 34.44 5.47 13.46
C SER A 56 34.51 5.12 11.98
N PRO A 57 34.37 3.85 11.58
CA PRO A 57 34.16 3.51 10.19
C PRO A 57 32.88 4.21 9.75
N ALA A 58 32.98 5.07 8.74
CA ALA A 58 31.83 5.69 8.11
C ALA A 58 30.87 4.57 7.69
N LEU A 59 29.73 4.49 8.38
CA LEU A 59 28.59 3.71 7.93
C LEU A 59 28.31 4.16 6.50
N ALA A 60 28.30 3.20 5.57
CA ALA A 60 27.90 3.46 4.20
C ALA A 60 26.59 4.26 4.22
N GLU A 61 26.57 5.40 3.53
CA GLU A 61 25.36 6.21 3.42
C GLU A 61 24.24 5.33 2.86
N PRO A 62 23.04 5.34 3.49
CA PRO A 62 21.87 4.72 2.86
C PRO A 62 21.68 5.34 1.48
N PRO A 63 21.17 4.59 0.48
CA PRO A 63 20.92 5.14 -0.85
C PRO A 63 20.12 6.43 -0.71
N SER A 64 20.76 7.53 -1.10
CA SER A 64 20.24 8.89 -0.97
C SER A 64 18.81 8.96 -1.50
N ALA A 65 17.93 9.63 -0.74
CA ALA A 65 16.56 9.98 -1.07
C ALA A 65 16.42 10.90 -2.32
N ALA A 66 17.39 10.91 -3.22
CA ALA A 66 17.38 11.57 -4.52
C ALA A 66 16.81 10.69 -5.65
N ALA A 67 16.26 9.50 -5.35
CA ALA A 67 15.76 8.54 -6.32
C ALA A 67 14.22 8.58 -6.55
N SER A 68 13.45 9.32 -5.75
CA SER A 68 11.99 9.36 -5.89
C SER A 68 11.56 10.36 -6.98
N ARG A 69 11.22 9.85 -8.17
CA ARG A 69 10.50 10.63 -9.19
C ARG A 69 9.00 10.47 -9.10
N TRP A 70 8.52 9.38 -8.51
CA TRP A 70 7.10 9.11 -8.46
C TRP A 70 6.47 9.55 -7.13
N VAL A 71 5.20 9.93 -7.16
CA VAL A 71 4.39 10.30 -6.00
C VAL A 71 3.49 9.12 -5.64
N TRP A 72 3.20 8.93 -4.36
CA TRP A 72 2.22 7.92 -3.95
C TRP A 72 0.82 8.28 -4.45
N VAL A 73 0.04 7.27 -4.87
CA VAL A 73 -1.24 7.44 -5.57
C VAL A 73 -2.37 7.97 -4.67
N PHE A 74 -2.23 7.85 -3.36
CA PHE A 74 -3.22 8.30 -2.36
C PHE A 74 -2.65 9.30 -1.35
N PRO A 75 -3.51 10.14 -0.74
CA PRO A 75 -3.11 10.93 0.42
C PRO A 75 -3.00 10.10 1.71
N VAL A 76 -3.79 9.02 1.84
CA VAL A 76 -3.83 8.13 3.01
C VAL A 76 -3.85 6.69 2.53
N ASP A 77 -3.10 5.83 3.21
CA ASP A 77 -3.05 4.40 2.91
C ASP A 77 -3.97 3.59 3.85
N HIS A 78 -4.98 2.96 3.28
CA HIS A 78 -5.91 2.08 3.98
C HIS A 78 -5.72 0.60 3.61
N GLY A 79 -4.61 0.25 2.96
CA GLY A 79 -4.24 -1.13 2.65
C GLY A 79 -5.04 -1.75 1.50
N ILE A 80 -5.00 -3.08 1.46
CA ILE A 80 -5.46 -3.87 0.32
C ILE A 80 -6.84 -4.45 0.63
N ARG A 81 -7.69 -4.55 -0.40
CA ARG A 81 -9.06 -5.01 -0.29
C ARG A 81 -9.12 -6.52 -0.02
N ALA A 82 -9.88 -6.96 0.98
CA ALA A 82 -10.38 -8.33 1.09
C ALA A 82 -11.85 -8.31 1.52
N ASP A 83 -12.72 -8.73 0.62
CA ASP A 83 -14.15 -8.85 0.90
C ASP A 83 -14.73 -10.08 0.18
N ARG A 84 -16.07 -10.18 0.17
CA ARG A 84 -16.78 -11.31 -0.45
C ARG A 84 -16.65 -11.36 -1.98
N GLY A 85 -16.17 -10.30 -2.61
CA GLY A 85 -15.80 -10.26 -4.03
C GLY A 85 -14.41 -10.84 -4.33
N GLY A 86 -13.66 -11.26 -3.31
CA GLY A 86 -12.33 -11.86 -3.43
C GLY A 86 -11.19 -10.95 -2.96
N GLY A 87 -9.98 -11.50 -2.89
CA GLY A 87 -8.78 -10.78 -2.46
C GLY A 87 -8.31 -9.76 -3.50
N GLY A 88 -7.82 -8.62 -3.04
CA GLY A 88 -7.38 -7.48 -3.84
C GLY A 88 -5.91 -7.49 -4.22
N GLY A 89 -5.10 -8.40 -3.66
CA GLY A 89 -3.67 -8.51 -3.96
C GLY A 89 -3.38 -8.88 -5.42
N PHE A 90 -2.17 -8.54 -5.87
CA PHE A 90 -1.69 -8.96 -7.19
C PHE A 90 -1.63 -10.49 -7.26
N LEU A 91 -2.09 -11.07 -8.37
CA LEU A 91 -2.23 -12.53 -8.55
C LEU A 91 -3.21 -13.22 -7.59
N ALA A 92 -4.05 -12.47 -6.86
CA ALA A 92 -5.16 -13.06 -6.14
C ALA A 92 -6.02 -13.92 -7.09
N PRO A 93 -6.49 -15.11 -6.67
CA PRO A 93 -7.31 -15.97 -7.51
C PRO A 93 -8.58 -15.28 -8.03
N ARG A 94 -8.94 -15.57 -9.29
CA ARG A 94 -10.18 -15.13 -9.93
C ARG A 94 -10.78 -16.28 -10.72
N ALA A 95 -12.10 -16.26 -10.94
CA ALA A 95 -12.79 -17.26 -11.75
C ALA A 95 -12.22 -17.36 -13.18
N HIS A 96 -11.73 -16.25 -13.73
CA HIS A 96 -11.17 -16.14 -15.09
C HIS A 96 -9.64 -16.01 -15.10
N GLY A 97 -8.95 -16.47 -14.04
CA GLY A 97 -7.50 -16.47 -13.95
C GLY A 97 -7.00 -15.80 -12.68
N LYS A 98 -6.29 -14.68 -12.83
CA LYS A 98 -5.53 -14.03 -11.76
C LYS A 98 -5.76 -12.53 -11.78
N HIS A 99 -5.79 -11.91 -10.61
CA HIS A 99 -5.86 -10.46 -10.48
C HIS A 99 -4.60 -9.80 -11.08
N ASN A 100 -4.78 -8.75 -11.88
CA ASN A 100 -3.72 -8.12 -12.68
C ASN A 100 -3.12 -6.87 -12.03
N GLY A 101 -3.71 -6.43 -10.93
CA GLY A 101 -3.35 -5.23 -10.22
C GLY A 101 -3.48 -5.42 -8.73
N ILE A 102 -3.56 -4.31 -8.02
CA ILE A 102 -3.88 -4.25 -6.60
C ILE A 102 -5.13 -3.41 -6.39
N ASP A 103 -6.00 -3.87 -5.49
CA ASP A 103 -7.19 -3.13 -5.10
C ASP A 103 -6.92 -2.41 -3.78
N LEU A 104 -6.71 -1.10 -3.86
CA LEU A 104 -6.41 -0.24 -2.71
C LEU A 104 -7.71 0.29 -2.12
N VAL A 105 -7.99 -0.06 -0.88
CA VAL A 105 -9.21 0.36 -0.20
C VAL A 105 -9.16 1.86 0.04
N ALA A 106 -10.26 2.56 -0.21
CA ALA A 106 -10.38 3.96 0.15
C ALA A 106 -11.86 4.39 0.19
N PRO A 107 -12.22 5.42 0.97
CA PRO A 107 -13.54 6.03 0.90
C PRO A 107 -13.87 6.52 -0.52
N LEU A 108 -15.16 6.50 -0.87
CA LEU A 108 -15.64 7.15 -2.09
C LEU A 108 -15.23 8.63 -2.10
N GLY A 109 -14.78 9.13 -3.25
CA GLY A 109 -14.34 10.51 -3.42
C GLY A 109 -12.90 10.77 -2.98
N THR A 110 -12.15 9.77 -2.51
CA THR A 110 -10.73 9.95 -2.19
C THR A 110 -9.96 10.34 -3.47
N PRO A 111 -9.20 11.46 -3.49
CA PRO A 111 -8.45 11.86 -4.66
C PRO A 111 -7.39 10.83 -5.06
N VAL A 112 -7.29 10.57 -6.37
CA VAL A 112 -6.26 9.72 -6.98
C VAL A 112 -5.25 10.62 -7.66
N ARG A 113 -3.96 10.46 -7.33
CA ARG A 113 -2.88 11.28 -7.88
C ARG A 113 -2.08 10.56 -8.95
N ALA A 114 -1.63 11.31 -9.95
CA ALA A 114 -0.68 10.85 -10.94
C ALA A 114 0.67 10.56 -10.26
N PRO A 115 1.18 9.32 -10.27
CA PRO A 115 2.47 9.04 -9.65
C PRO A 115 3.60 9.69 -10.44
N CYS A 116 3.49 9.89 -11.75
CA CYS A 116 4.55 10.45 -12.58
C CYS A 116 4.01 11.55 -13.49
N SER A 117 4.90 12.33 -14.12
CA SER A 117 4.55 13.09 -15.31
C SER A 117 4.55 12.18 -16.55
N GLY A 118 3.59 12.34 -17.44
CA GLY A 118 3.49 11.57 -18.67
C GLY A 118 2.18 11.80 -19.42
N LYS A 119 1.89 10.93 -20.40
CA LYS A 119 0.67 11.04 -21.21
C LYS A 119 -0.45 10.20 -20.64
N GLY A 120 -1.60 10.81 -20.39
CA GLY A 120 -2.78 10.12 -19.89
C GLY A 120 -4.04 10.40 -20.68
N ARG A 121 -4.97 9.45 -20.60
CA ARG A 121 -6.33 9.53 -21.15
C ARG A 121 -7.30 8.85 -20.20
N ALA A 122 -8.58 9.15 -20.37
CA ALA A 122 -9.65 8.54 -19.62
C ALA A 122 -10.68 7.88 -20.53
N GLY A 123 -11.48 7.01 -19.95
CA GLY A 123 -12.62 6.42 -20.62
C GLY A 123 -13.53 5.68 -19.65
N GLN A 124 -14.49 4.95 -20.19
CA GLN A 124 -15.43 4.17 -19.40
C GLN A 124 -15.81 2.86 -20.10
N ASN A 125 -15.99 1.79 -19.33
CA ASN A 125 -16.62 0.55 -19.80
C ASN A 125 -17.36 -0.15 -18.66
N SER A 126 -18.09 -1.23 -18.98
CA SER A 126 -18.92 -1.96 -18.00
C SER A 126 -18.11 -2.73 -16.95
N SER A 127 -16.87 -3.14 -17.27
CA SER A 127 -16.02 -3.89 -16.35
C SER A 127 -15.33 -2.96 -15.36
N HIS A 128 -14.52 -2.03 -15.88
CA HIS A 128 -13.66 -1.15 -15.11
C HIS A 128 -14.40 0.09 -14.59
N GLY A 129 -15.61 0.36 -15.07
CA GLY A 129 -16.27 1.62 -14.78
C GLY A 129 -15.54 2.77 -15.45
N LYS A 130 -15.46 3.93 -14.79
CA LYS A 130 -14.62 5.04 -15.22
C LYS A 130 -13.17 4.72 -14.88
N TRP A 131 -12.26 5.03 -15.80
CA TRP A 131 -10.86 4.73 -15.64
C TRP A 131 -9.96 5.81 -16.25
N VAL A 132 -8.72 5.84 -15.78
CA VAL A 132 -7.61 6.62 -16.34
C VAL A 132 -6.47 5.67 -16.68
N GLN A 133 -5.87 5.85 -17.84
CA GLN A 133 -4.58 5.27 -18.22
C GLN A 133 -3.54 6.39 -18.22
N LEU A 134 -2.39 6.16 -17.60
CA LEU A 134 -1.25 7.08 -17.59
C LEU A 134 0.02 6.32 -18.00
N VAL A 135 0.71 6.83 -19.02
CA VAL A 135 1.97 6.27 -19.49
C VAL A 135 3.13 7.03 -18.86
N CYS A 136 3.84 6.36 -17.97
CA CYS A 136 5.00 6.89 -17.27
C CYS A 136 6.32 6.48 -17.94
N PRO A 137 7.27 7.39 -18.15
CA PRO A 137 8.66 7.01 -18.41
C PRO A 137 9.28 6.37 -17.18
N LEU A 138 10.05 5.30 -17.37
CA LEU A 138 10.94 4.83 -16.32
C LEU A 138 12.11 5.82 -16.14
N PRO A 139 12.56 6.04 -14.88
CA PRO A 139 13.67 6.96 -14.61
C PRO A 139 14.97 6.50 -15.30
N PRO A 140 15.71 7.37 -16.02
CA PRO A 140 17.02 7.06 -16.63
C PRO A 140 18.07 6.50 -15.66
N GLU A 141 17.94 6.74 -14.35
CA GLU A 141 18.85 6.24 -13.30
C GLU A 141 18.81 4.72 -13.19
N LEU A 142 17.76 4.07 -13.70
CA LEU A 142 17.73 2.62 -13.84
C LEU A 142 18.75 2.12 -14.88
N GLY A 143 19.25 2.98 -15.76
CA GLY A 143 20.26 2.65 -16.78
C GLY A 143 19.73 1.67 -17.84
N ILE A 144 18.44 1.72 -18.13
CA ILE A 144 17.77 0.83 -19.08
C ILE A 144 17.58 1.57 -20.40
N GLU A 145 18.19 1.05 -21.46
CA GLU A 145 18.13 1.67 -22.79
C GLU A 145 17.59 0.68 -23.88
N PRO A 146 16.73 1.15 -24.81
CA PRO A 146 16.07 2.46 -24.78
C PRO A 146 15.14 2.61 -23.57
N ALA A 147 14.85 3.86 -23.17
CA ALA A 147 13.97 4.15 -22.04
C ALA A 147 12.62 3.44 -22.15
N ARG A 148 12.29 2.60 -21.16
CA ARG A 148 11.02 1.86 -21.10
C ARG A 148 9.88 2.75 -20.63
N ARG A 149 8.66 2.28 -20.85
CA ARG A 149 7.42 2.92 -20.41
C ARG A 149 6.62 1.99 -19.52
N VAL A 150 5.84 2.57 -18.62
CA VAL A 150 4.86 1.84 -17.82
C VAL A 150 3.48 2.39 -18.13
N SER A 151 2.58 1.54 -18.61
CA SER A 151 1.15 1.84 -18.66
C SER A 151 0.55 1.57 -17.28
N LEU A 152 0.17 2.63 -16.59
CA LEU A 152 -0.55 2.60 -15.33
C LEU A 152 -2.04 2.75 -15.58
N PHE A 153 -2.85 2.02 -14.82
CA PHE A 153 -4.30 2.03 -15.00
C PHE A 153 -5.02 2.15 -13.67
N PHE A 154 -5.96 3.08 -13.61
CA PHE A 154 -6.71 3.47 -12.43
C PHE A 154 -8.18 3.28 -12.73
N ALA A 155 -8.86 2.33 -12.09
CA ALA A 155 -10.22 1.96 -12.40
C ALA A 155 -11.18 2.05 -11.21
N HIS A 156 -12.46 1.84 -11.51
CA HIS A 156 -13.61 1.97 -10.62
C HIS A 156 -13.85 3.41 -10.12
N LEU A 157 -13.31 4.40 -10.82
CA LEU A 157 -13.35 5.80 -10.40
C LEU A 157 -14.78 6.35 -10.36
N LEU A 158 -15.02 7.31 -9.47
CA LEU A 158 -16.29 8.03 -9.37
C LEU A 158 -16.38 9.11 -10.46
N ASP A 159 -15.26 9.77 -10.75
CA ASP A 159 -15.08 10.82 -11.75
C ASP A 159 -13.65 10.76 -12.32
N VAL A 160 -13.41 11.55 -13.37
CA VAL A 160 -12.09 11.73 -14.00
C VAL A 160 -11.83 13.22 -14.17
N ALA A 161 -10.61 13.67 -13.88
CA ALA A 161 -10.26 15.08 -13.77
C ALA A 161 -9.97 15.71 -15.15
N GLY A 162 -11.02 16.08 -15.89
CA GLY A 162 -10.89 16.84 -17.14
C GLY A 162 -10.23 16.09 -18.30
N LEU A 163 -9.96 14.79 -18.15
CA LEU A 163 -9.37 13.92 -19.17
C LEU A 163 -10.45 13.34 -20.09
N GLY A 164 -10.12 13.27 -21.38
CA GLY A 164 -10.90 12.58 -22.40
C GLY A 164 -10.16 11.38 -22.98
N GLU A 165 -10.68 10.82 -24.08
CA GLU A 165 -10.08 9.64 -24.73
C GLU A 165 -8.75 9.93 -25.45
N ALA A 166 -8.54 11.18 -25.86
CA ALA A 166 -7.30 11.63 -26.46
C ALA A 166 -6.19 11.77 -25.40
N PRO A 167 -5.01 11.17 -25.59
CA PRO A 167 -3.89 11.34 -24.66
C PRO A 167 -3.44 12.81 -24.55
N THR A 168 -3.24 13.26 -23.32
CA THR A 168 -2.75 14.60 -22.97
C THR A 168 -1.66 14.52 -21.92
N GLU A 169 -0.83 15.55 -21.82
CA GLU A 169 0.21 15.61 -20.79
C GLU A 169 -0.40 15.81 -19.39
N ILE A 170 0.12 15.09 -18.42
CA ILE A 170 -0.28 15.13 -17.02
C ILE A 170 0.99 15.26 -16.19
N ASP A 171 0.97 16.16 -15.20
CA ASP A 171 2.08 16.34 -14.27
C ASP A 171 2.00 15.36 -13.09
N ALA A 172 3.16 14.96 -12.57
CA ALA A 172 3.24 14.20 -11.32
C ALA A 172 2.50 14.94 -10.19
N GLY A 173 1.73 14.19 -9.41
CA GLY A 173 0.92 14.71 -8.30
C GLY A 173 -0.42 15.33 -8.72
N ALA A 174 -0.67 15.56 -10.02
CA ALA A 174 -1.95 16.03 -10.52
C ALA A 174 -3.08 15.06 -10.15
N GLU A 175 -4.27 15.58 -9.90
CA GLU A 175 -5.45 14.76 -9.66
C GLU A 175 -5.89 14.10 -10.98
N LEU A 176 -6.09 12.77 -10.95
CA LEU A 176 -6.60 12.00 -12.08
C LEU A 176 -8.13 11.81 -12.02
N GLY A 177 -8.69 11.96 -10.83
CA GLY A 177 -10.09 11.74 -10.49
C GLY A 177 -10.20 11.26 -9.04
N SER A 178 -11.32 10.64 -8.69
CA SER A 178 -11.56 10.17 -7.33
C SER A 178 -12.01 8.70 -7.25
N VAL A 179 -11.69 8.05 -6.13
CA VAL A 179 -12.05 6.65 -5.85
C VAL A 179 -13.56 6.48 -5.90
N GLY A 180 -14.01 5.45 -6.60
CA GLY A 180 -15.43 5.16 -6.77
C GLY A 180 -15.79 3.69 -6.52
N LYS A 181 -16.93 3.33 -7.09
CA LYS A 181 -17.48 1.98 -7.18
C LYS A 181 -18.19 1.78 -8.52
N THR A 182 -17.59 2.25 -9.61
CA THR A 182 -18.19 2.13 -10.95
C THR A 182 -17.76 0.82 -11.63
N GLY A 183 -18.51 0.40 -12.66
CA GLY A 183 -18.27 -0.88 -13.34
C GLY A 183 -18.70 -2.08 -12.49
N ASN A 184 -17.95 -3.17 -12.56
CA ASN A 184 -18.24 -4.39 -11.79
C ASN A 184 -18.08 -4.20 -10.26
N ALA A 185 -17.29 -3.22 -9.82
CA ALA A 185 -17.12 -2.86 -8.42
C ALA A 185 -18.36 -2.23 -7.78
N SER A 186 -19.40 -1.93 -8.58
CA SER A 186 -20.70 -1.46 -8.09
C SER A 186 -21.46 -2.51 -7.28
N ALA A 187 -21.07 -3.79 -7.37
CA ALA A 187 -21.69 -4.86 -6.61
C ALA A 187 -21.63 -4.59 -5.08
N ALA A 188 -22.73 -4.86 -4.39
CA ALA A 188 -22.87 -4.60 -2.95
C ALA A 188 -21.88 -5.40 -2.08
N ILE A 189 -21.35 -6.51 -2.60
CA ILE A 189 -20.40 -7.39 -1.91
C ILE A 189 -18.94 -6.92 -2.01
N ILE A 190 -18.66 -5.93 -2.86
CA ILE A 190 -17.33 -5.36 -3.09
C ILE A 190 -17.25 -4.01 -2.35
N ALA A 191 -16.19 -3.77 -1.60
CA ALA A 191 -15.94 -2.47 -0.96
C ALA A 191 -15.44 -1.41 -1.96
N ALA A 192 -15.55 -0.12 -1.61
CA ALA A 192 -14.96 0.95 -2.42
C ALA A 192 -13.43 0.82 -2.46
N HIS A 193 -12.85 0.94 -3.64
CA HIS A 193 -11.41 0.79 -3.86
C HIS A 193 -10.98 1.42 -5.19
N LEU A 194 -9.69 1.70 -5.29
CA LEU A 194 -8.99 1.90 -6.55
C LEU A 194 -8.46 0.56 -7.04
N HIS A 195 -8.80 0.17 -8.27
CA HIS A 195 -8.07 -0.89 -8.95
C HIS A 195 -6.89 -0.28 -9.70
N PHE A 196 -5.67 -0.69 -9.35
CA PHE A 196 -4.43 -0.14 -9.88
C PHE A 196 -3.63 -1.23 -10.59
N GLU A 197 -3.31 -1.05 -11.88
CA GLU A 197 -2.43 -1.95 -12.63
C GLU A 197 -1.16 -1.23 -13.11
N ALA A 198 -0.10 -2.02 -13.32
CA ALA A 198 1.15 -1.55 -13.90
C ALA A 198 1.71 -2.54 -14.93
N ILE A 199 1.98 -2.06 -16.14
CA ILE A 199 2.41 -2.89 -17.26
C ILE A 199 3.59 -2.24 -17.97
N VAL A 200 4.70 -2.96 -18.10
CA VAL A 200 5.93 -2.46 -18.74
C VAL A 200 5.86 -2.66 -20.25
N HIS A 201 6.24 -1.63 -21.00
CA HIS A 201 6.33 -1.63 -22.45
C HIS A 201 7.68 -1.10 -22.93
N ASP A 202 8.06 -1.52 -24.13
CA ASP A 202 9.34 -1.16 -24.73
C ASP A 202 9.38 0.31 -25.18
N ASP A 203 8.22 0.90 -25.50
CA ASP A 203 8.05 2.26 -25.99
C ASP A 203 6.68 2.88 -25.63
N GLU A 204 6.51 4.17 -25.90
CA GLU A 204 5.32 4.96 -25.54
C GLU A 204 4.09 4.61 -26.37
N SER A 205 4.27 4.32 -27.66
CA SER A 205 3.16 3.93 -28.53
C SER A 205 2.56 2.61 -28.06
N SER A 206 3.41 1.64 -27.75
CA SER A 206 3.01 0.35 -27.21
C SER A 206 2.33 0.48 -25.85
N ALA A 207 2.82 1.37 -24.98
CA ALA A 207 2.20 1.64 -23.68
C ALA A 207 0.82 2.30 -23.82
N LEU A 208 0.68 3.30 -24.70
CA LEU A 208 -0.62 3.95 -25.00
C LEU A 208 -1.61 2.99 -25.66
N ALA A 209 -1.14 1.95 -26.36
CA ALA A 209 -1.98 0.93 -26.96
C ALA A 209 -2.44 -0.16 -25.97
N GLU A 210 -1.92 -0.20 -24.74
CA GLU A 210 -2.33 -1.20 -23.75
C GLU A 210 -3.80 -1.02 -23.35
N HIS A 211 -4.53 -2.15 -23.31
CA HIS A 211 -5.97 -2.18 -23.09
C HIS A 211 -6.37 -2.60 -21.67
N HIS A 212 -5.43 -3.08 -20.84
CA HIS A 212 -5.68 -3.52 -19.46
C HIS A 212 -6.79 -4.59 -19.34
N SER A 213 -6.99 -5.39 -20.39
CA SER A 213 -8.06 -6.42 -20.42
C SER A 213 -7.68 -7.75 -19.78
N GLY A 214 -6.41 -7.92 -19.40
CA GLY A 214 -5.86 -9.18 -18.93
C GLY A 214 -5.74 -10.28 -20.00
N ARG A 215 -6.10 -10.03 -21.27
CA ARG A 215 -5.99 -11.03 -22.35
C ARG A 215 -4.57 -11.19 -22.84
N ASP A 216 -3.84 -10.09 -22.97
CA ASP A 216 -2.44 -10.12 -23.37
C ASP A 216 -1.56 -10.43 -22.15
N GLN A 217 -0.95 -11.62 -22.17
CA GLN A 217 0.00 -12.11 -21.18
C GLN A 217 1.38 -12.35 -21.80
N SER A 218 1.68 -11.66 -22.91
CA SER A 218 2.99 -11.72 -23.53
C SER A 218 4.05 -11.12 -22.62
N ASP A 219 5.25 -11.69 -22.69
CA ASP A 219 6.43 -11.17 -22.02
C ASP A 219 7.31 -10.46 -23.04
N THR A 220 8.02 -9.41 -22.62
CA THR A 220 8.91 -8.63 -23.50
C THR A 220 10.32 -8.62 -22.94
N ARG A 221 11.30 -8.37 -23.82
CA ARG A 221 12.70 -8.21 -23.36
C ARG A 221 12.81 -7.03 -22.39
N GLY A 222 12.14 -5.91 -22.67
CA GLY A 222 12.16 -4.75 -21.79
C GLY A 222 11.53 -5.01 -20.43
N ALA A 223 10.43 -5.77 -20.36
CA ALA A 223 9.84 -6.16 -19.09
C ALA A 223 10.79 -7.01 -18.23
N ARG A 224 11.45 -8.01 -18.81
CA ARG A 224 12.45 -8.83 -18.10
C ARG A 224 13.64 -8.01 -17.62
N GLU A 225 14.10 -7.07 -18.44
CA GLU A 225 15.20 -6.17 -18.09
C GLU A 225 14.82 -5.27 -16.91
N VAL A 226 13.65 -4.65 -16.94
CA VAL A 226 13.13 -3.85 -15.82
C VAL A 226 13.00 -4.69 -14.56
N ALA A 227 12.42 -5.89 -14.67
CA ALA A 227 12.30 -6.81 -13.54
C ALA A 227 13.67 -7.16 -12.93
N GLY A 228 14.68 -7.44 -13.76
CA GLY A 228 16.05 -7.71 -13.31
C GLY A 228 16.70 -6.52 -12.61
N VAL A 229 16.56 -5.31 -13.16
CA VAL A 229 17.12 -4.09 -12.57
C VAL A 229 16.45 -3.76 -11.24
N LEU A 230 15.11 -3.76 -11.17
CA LEU A 230 14.39 -3.49 -9.92
C LEU A 230 14.69 -4.55 -8.86
N SER A 231 14.75 -5.82 -9.26
CA SER A 231 15.11 -6.92 -8.34
C SER A 231 16.50 -6.73 -7.74
N SER A 232 17.50 -6.45 -8.57
CA SER A 232 18.90 -6.34 -8.10
C SER A 232 19.22 -5.04 -7.38
N ARG A 233 18.66 -3.91 -7.81
CA ARG A 233 19.05 -2.58 -7.31
C ARG A 233 18.15 -2.01 -6.23
N CYS A 234 16.91 -2.48 -6.14
CA CYS A 234 15.93 -1.98 -5.17
C CYS A 234 15.45 -3.10 -4.24
N LEU A 235 14.83 -4.15 -4.78
CA LEU A 235 14.12 -5.14 -3.97
C LEU A 235 15.06 -6.04 -3.16
N GLY A 236 16.13 -6.52 -3.79
CA GLY A 236 17.14 -7.39 -3.18
C GLY A 236 17.81 -6.75 -1.97
N PRO A 237 18.35 -5.51 -2.07
CA PRO A 237 18.89 -4.78 -0.92
C PRO A 237 17.89 -4.57 0.22
N LEU A 238 16.59 -4.45 -0.07
CA LEU A 238 15.53 -4.30 0.93
C LEU A 238 15.07 -5.65 1.52
N GLY A 239 15.59 -6.77 1.02
CA GLY A 239 15.09 -8.11 1.35
C GLY A 239 13.59 -8.26 1.07
N PHE A 240 13.10 -7.57 0.04
CA PHE A 240 11.68 -7.50 -0.28
C PHE A 240 11.23 -8.78 -0.99
N ALA A 241 10.13 -9.37 -0.53
CA ALA A 241 9.55 -10.58 -1.11
C ALA A 241 8.02 -10.57 -1.05
N PRO A 242 7.34 -11.05 -2.11
CA PRO A 242 5.90 -11.32 -2.05
C PRO A 242 5.64 -12.65 -1.34
N LYS A 243 4.51 -12.72 -0.63
CA LYS A 243 3.96 -13.97 -0.10
C LYS A 243 3.22 -14.78 -1.16
N SER A 244 2.79 -14.13 -2.25
CA SER A 244 2.18 -14.77 -3.42
C SER A 244 3.18 -15.58 -4.26
N GLY A 245 4.50 -15.39 -4.04
CA GLY A 245 5.57 -16.06 -4.75
C GLY A 245 6.03 -15.40 -6.05
N SER A 246 5.33 -14.37 -6.55
CA SER A 246 5.78 -13.59 -7.71
C SER A 246 5.36 -12.13 -7.65
N LEU A 247 6.26 -11.25 -8.10
CA LEU A 247 6.02 -9.82 -8.31
C LEU A 247 5.73 -9.46 -9.76
N TRP A 248 5.78 -10.46 -10.64
CA TRP A 248 5.67 -10.27 -12.08
C TRP A 248 4.76 -11.33 -12.68
N ARG A 249 4.03 -10.95 -13.71
CA ARG A 249 3.34 -11.88 -14.60
C ARG A 249 3.52 -11.40 -16.03
N SER A 250 4.51 -11.98 -16.70
CA SER A 250 5.00 -11.48 -17.98
C SER A 250 5.36 -10.01 -17.85
N ARG A 251 4.87 -9.12 -18.73
CA ARG A 251 5.11 -7.69 -18.63
C ARG A 251 4.34 -6.94 -17.52
N ARG A 252 3.48 -7.62 -16.76
CA ARG A 252 2.72 -7.01 -15.65
C ARG A 252 3.54 -7.04 -14.38
N ALA A 253 3.74 -5.87 -13.79
CA ALA A 253 4.36 -5.74 -12.47
C ALA A 253 3.28 -5.72 -11.41
N ASP A 254 3.59 -6.25 -10.23
CA ASP A 254 2.90 -5.82 -9.02
C ASP A 254 3.10 -4.30 -8.88
N PRO A 255 2.03 -3.49 -8.90
CA PRO A 255 2.17 -2.04 -8.87
C PRO A 255 2.87 -1.54 -7.61
N PHE A 256 2.83 -2.29 -6.51
CA PHE A 256 3.53 -1.94 -5.29
C PHE A 256 5.04 -1.88 -5.51
N VAL A 257 5.61 -2.78 -6.34
CA VAL A 257 7.05 -2.79 -6.67
C VAL A 257 7.49 -1.50 -7.34
N LEU A 258 6.69 -0.98 -8.27
CA LEU A 258 7.03 0.28 -8.94
C LEU A 258 6.92 1.46 -7.98
N LEU A 259 5.88 1.49 -7.15
CA LEU A 259 5.71 2.57 -6.19
C LEU A 259 6.83 2.59 -5.14
N ILE A 260 7.27 1.44 -4.62
CA ILE A 260 8.35 1.42 -3.63
C ILE A 260 9.73 1.66 -4.24
N CYS A 261 9.98 1.24 -5.49
CA CYS A 261 11.30 1.41 -6.10
C CYS A 261 11.49 2.75 -6.80
N LEU A 262 10.40 3.40 -7.23
CA LEU A 262 10.44 4.64 -8.02
C LEU A 262 9.80 5.83 -7.30
N GLY A 263 8.96 5.55 -6.30
CA GLY A 263 8.14 6.53 -5.61
C GLY A 263 8.79 7.13 -4.36
N ALA A 264 8.22 8.26 -3.96
CA ALA A 264 8.42 8.90 -2.67
C ALA A 264 7.79 8.05 -1.56
N GLU A 265 7.98 8.49 -0.31
CA GLU A 265 7.49 7.78 0.87
C GLU A 265 5.98 7.50 0.79
N LYS A 266 5.62 6.25 1.05
CA LYS A 266 4.23 5.83 1.18
C LYS A 266 3.71 6.33 2.53
N PRO A 267 2.47 6.84 2.63
CA PRO A 267 1.83 7.07 3.92
C PRO A 267 1.78 5.79 4.77
N ALA A 268 1.87 5.91 6.09
CA ALA A 268 1.68 4.76 6.97
C ALA A 268 0.27 4.16 6.82
N PHE A 269 0.20 2.84 6.80
CA PHE A 269 -1.06 2.11 6.78
C PHE A 269 -1.87 2.50 8.01
N THR A 270 -3.08 2.98 7.76
CA THR A 270 -4.06 3.29 8.79
C THR A 270 -5.31 2.49 8.49
N ARG A 271 -5.67 1.56 9.38
CA ARG A 271 -6.91 0.79 9.18
C ARG A 271 -8.12 1.74 9.26
N PRO A 272 -8.97 1.80 8.22
CA PRO A 272 -10.19 2.60 8.30
C PRO A 272 -11.20 1.95 9.27
N ASN A 273 -12.19 2.74 9.72
CA ASN A 273 -13.25 2.23 10.59
C ASN A 273 -14.41 1.59 9.82
N GLY A 274 -15.23 0.80 10.52
CA GLY A 274 -16.47 0.23 10.00
C GLY A 274 -16.26 -0.72 8.82
N LYS A 275 -17.25 -0.76 7.90
CA LYS A 275 -17.26 -1.69 6.76
C LYS A 275 -16.03 -1.59 5.86
N LEU A 276 -15.42 -0.41 5.77
CA LEU A 276 -14.21 -0.22 4.98
C LEU A 276 -13.00 -0.90 5.65
N GLY A 277 -12.93 -0.84 6.98
CA GLY A 277 -11.90 -1.51 7.78
C GLY A 277 -12.02 -3.03 7.82
N GLU A 278 -13.25 -3.53 7.80
CA GLU A 278 -13.57 -4.96 7.67
C GLU A 278 -13.13 -5.51 6.31
N ALA A 279 -13.16 -4.67 5.27
CA ALA A 279 -12.77 -5.01 3.91
C ALA A 279 -11.29 -4.71 3.60
N SER A 280 -10.49 -4.34 4.59
CA SER A 280 -9.09 -3.92 4.43
C SER A 280 -8.16 -4.85 5.22
N TYR A 281 -6.97 -5.11 4.67
CA TYR A 281 -5.88 -5.76 5.38
C TYR A 281 -4.53 -5.06 5.10
N PRO A 282 -3.55 -5.16 6.01
CA PRO A 282 -2.26 -4.48 5.88
C PRO A 282 -1.37 -5.10 4.79
N TRP A 283 -0.47 -4.31 4.22
CA TRP A 283 0.50 -4.73 3.20
C TRP A 283 1.39 -5.87 3.66
N SER A 284 1.71 -5.91 4.96
CA SER A 284 2.43 -7.02 5.59
C SER A 284 1.73 -8.38 5.46
N SER A 285 0.47 -8.43 5.00
CA SER A 285 -0.21 -9.69 4.67
C SER A 285 0.19 -10.25 3.31
N GLU A 286 0.70 -9.43 2.40
CA GLU A 286 1.09 -9.80 1.03
C GLU A 286 2.59 -9.72 0.81
N TYR A 287 3.28 -8.90 1.61
CA TYR A 287 4.69 -8.60 1.42
C TYR A 287 5.45 -8.74 2.72
N SER A 288 6.76 -8.95 2.59
CA SER A 288 7.73 -8.86 3.66
C SER A 288 8.98 -8.16 3.16
N ALA A 289 9.63 -7.39 4.02
CA ALA A 289 10.92 -6.79 3.75
C ALA A 289 11.77 -6.82 5.03
N THR A 290 13.08 -6.93 4.88
CA THR A 290 14.01 -6.84 6.03
C THR A 290 14.55 -5.43 6.21
N GLY A 291 14.60 -4.65 5.13
CA GLY A 291 15.14 -3.29 5.13
C GLY A 291 14.14 -2.20 5.56
N PHE A 292 12.84 -2.51 5.61
CA PHE A 292 11.80 -1.56 6.04
C PHE A 292 10.51 -2.27 6.46
N ASP A 293 9.62 -1.54 7.13
CA ASP A 293 8.26 -1.98 7.41
C ASP A 293 7.32 -1.58 6.25
N VAL A 294 6.79 -2.59 5.56
CA VAL A 294 5.89 -2.43 4.42
C VAL A 294 4.58 -1.73 4.77
N ASP A 295 4.17 -1.74 6.04
CA ASP A 295 2.98 -1.03 6.50
C ASP A 295 3.29 0.45 6.80
N SER A 296 4.46 0.77 7.33
CA SER A 296 4.80 2.13 7.80
C SER A 296 5.22 3.10 6.69
N GLY A 297 5.67 2.62 5.53
CA GLY A 297 5.91 3.43 4.33
C GLY A 297 7.11 4.38 4.35
N SER A 298 7.76 4.58 5.50
CA SER A 298 9.07 5.21 5.61
C SER A 298 10.18 4.18 5.31
N PHE A 299 11.07 4.48 4.37
CA PHE A 299 12.35 3.77 4.16
C PHE A 299 13.35 4.10 5.28
N ALA A 300 12.88 4.19 6.52
CA ALA A 300 13.75 4.30 7.68
C ALA A 300 14.49 2.97 7.81
N VAL A 301 15.62 2.88 7.11
CA VAL A 301 16.65 1.89 7.31
C VAL A 301 16.96 1.90 8.81
N LYS A 302 16.68 0.79 9.49
CA LYS A 302 17.20 0.55 10.83
C LYS A 302 18.66 0.12 10.75
#